data_AF-A0A836V0U8-F1
#
_entry.id   AF-A0A836V0U8-F1
#
_cell.length_a   1.000
_cell.length_b   1.000
_cell.length_c   1.000
_cell.angle_alpha   90.00
_cell.angle_beta   90.00
_cell.angle_gamma   90.00
#
_symmetry.space_group_name_H-M   'P 1'
#
loop_
_entity.id
_entity.type
_entity.pdbx_description
1 polymer ?
#
loop_
_entity_poly.entity_id
_entity_poly.type
_entity_poly.pdbx_seq_one_letter_code
_entity_poly.pdbx_strand_id
1 'polypeptide(L)'
;SESYNDKGFLALVLANRSDSNAIPALELLTKDHSSMVRSCALGALGHLHSSQSSTKIRNCFTDEVLEVRKSALEAFFKINGEIFSSEVKELTKDADDELIYLIRKFSKNINGPGGI
;
A
#
# COMPACT_ATOMS: atom_id res chain seq x y z
N SER A 1 -15.86 -18.76 5.26
CA SER A 1 -14.51 -18.73 5.85
C SER A 1 -13.44 -19.15 4.86
N GLU A 2 -13.68 -20.09 3.93
CA GLU A 2 -12.68 -20.54 2.93
C GLU A 2 -12.37 -19.50 1.84
N SER A 3 -13.38 -18.80 1.31
CA SER A 3 -13.19 -17.91 0.14
C SER A 3 -12.27 -16.69 0.31
N TYR A 4 -12.03 -16.20 1.53
CA TYR A 4 -11.19 -15.00 1.75
C TYR A 4 -9.70 -15.35 1.79
N ASN A 5 -9.37 -16.46 2.46
CA ASN A 5 -8.00 -16.95 2.55
C ASN A 5 -7.48 -17.33 1.16
N ASP A 6 -8.33 -17.94 0.32
CA ASP A 6 -7.96 -18.34 -1.04
C ASP A 6 -7.61 -17.13 -1.92
N LYS A 7 -8.34 -16.01 -1.80
CA LYS A 7 -8.06 -14.80 -2.58
C LYS A 7 -6.80 -14.08 -2.12
N GLY A 8 -6.59 -13.96 -0.81
CA GLY A 8 -5.38 -13.37 -0.25
C GLY A 8 -4.14 -14.19 -0.64
N PHE A 9 -4.24 -15.51 -0.53
CA PHE A 9 -3.19 -16.43 -0.94
C PHE A 9 -2.92 -16.37 -2.45
N LEU A 10 -3.97 -16.32 -3.28
CA LEU A 10 -3.84 -16.17 -4.71
C LEU A 10 -3.13 -14.86 -5.09
N ALA A 11 -3.47 -13.74 -4.43
CA ALA A 11 -2.79 -12.47 -4.64
C ALA A 11 -1.28 -12.57 -4.36
N LEU A 12 -0.90 -13.25 -3.26
CA LEU A 12 0.51 -13.48 -2.91
C LEU A 12 1.21 -14.40 -3.91
N VAL A 13 0.56 -15.49 -4.35
CA VAL A 13 1.12 -16.42 -5.35
C VAL A 13 1.33 -15.73 -6.69
N LEU A 14 0.37 -14.92 -7.15
CA LEU A 14 0.49 -14.17 -8.40
C LEU A 14 1.66 -13.17 -8.36
N ALA A 15 1.82 -12.47 -7.24
CA ALA A 15 2.94 -11.56 -7.03
C ALA A 15 4.29 -12.30 -7.06
N ASN A 16 4.39 -13.44 -6.36
CA ASN A 16 5.62 -14.23 -6.28
C ASN A 16 6.06 -14.81 -7.64
N ARG A 17 5.14 -14.92 -8.60
CA ARG A 17 5.45 -15.32 -9.98
C ARG A 17 5.89 -14.15 -10.87
N SER A 18 5.95 -12.92 -10.33
CA SER A 18 6.23 -11.68 -11.06
C SER A 18 5.34 -11.49 -12.29
N ASP A 19 4.11 -12.01 -12.25
CA ASP A 19 3.19 -11.96 -13.39
C ASP A 19 2.45 -10.60 -13.41
N SER A 20 2.95 -9.67 -14.21
CA SER A 20 2.36 -8.33 -14.35
C SER A 20 0.93 -8.37 -14.93
N ASN A 21 0.51 -9.47 -15.56
CA ASN A 21 -0.88 -9.62 -16.03
C ASN A 21 -1.87 -9.73 -14.86
N ALA A 22 -1.40 -9.99 -13.64
CA ALA A 22 -2.23 -10.02 -12.44
C ALA A 22 -2.61 -8.62 -11.94
N ILE A 23 -1.93 -7.56 -12.39
CA ILE A 23 -2.11 -6.20 -11.84
C ILE A 23 -3.57 -5.74 -11.86
N PRO A 24 -4.34 -5.86 -12.97
CA PRO A 24 -5.75 -5.43 -12.97
C PRO A 24 -6.61 -6.19 -11.95
N ALA A 25 -6.37 -7.48 -11.76
CA ALA A 25 -7.07 -8.28 -10.76
C ALA A 25 -6.69 -7.85 -9.33
N LEU A 26 -5.41 -7.60 -9.08
CA LEU A 26 -4.91 -7.10 -7.79
C LEU A 26 -5.48 -5.72 -7.45
N GLU A 27 -5.61 -4.82 -8.43
CA GLU A 27 -6.25 -3.51 -8.25
C GLU A 27 -7.72 -3.61 -7.85
N LEU A 28 -8.44 -4.64 -8.31
CA LEU A 28 -9.83 -4.88 -7.88
C LEU A 28 -9.88 -5.38 -6.43
N LEU A 29 -8.91 -6.21 -6.02
CA LEU A 29 -8.84 -6.78 -4.68
C LEU A 29 -8.50 -5.76 -3.59
N THR A 30 -7.98 -4.56 -3.94
CA THR A 30 -7.79 -3.48 -2.96
C THR A 30 -9.11 -2.94 -2.39
N LYS A 31 -10.25 -3.35 -2.94
CA LYS A 31 -11.60 -3.01 -2.47
C LYS A 31 -12.37 -4.20 -1.91
N ASP A 32 -11.71 -5.35 -1.69
CA ASP A 32 -12.39 -6.53 -1.14
C ASP A 32 -12.89 -6.25 0.29
N HIS A 33 -14.00 -6.90 0.66
CA HIS A 33 -14.58 -6.76 1.99
C HIS A 33 -13.63 -7.23 3.11
N SER A 34 -12.79 -8.23 2.82
CA SER A 34 -11.78 -8.69 3.76
C SER A 34 -10.56 -7.77 3.77
N SER A 35 -10.25 -7.19 4.94
CA SER A 35 -9.04 -6.38 5.13
C SER A 35 -7.76 -7.15 4.83
N MET A 36 -7.72 -8.45 5.15
CA MET A 36 -6.58 -9.32 4.81
C MET A 36 -6.36 -9.39 3.29
N VAL A 37 -7.43 -9.55 2.51
CA VAL A 37 -7.34 -9.58 1.04
C VAL A 37 -6.84 -8.23 0.50
N ARG A 38 -7.34 -7.11 1.05
CA ARG A 38 -6.86 -5.76 0.68
C ARG A 38 -5.37 -5.59 0.96
N SER A 39 -4.90 -5.97 2.15
CA SER A 39 -3.48 -5.93 2.52
C SER A 39 -2.61 -6.80 1.59
N CYS A 40 -3.03 -8.04 1.30
CA CYS A 40 -2.33 -8.91 0.36
C CYS A 40 -2.25 -8.31 -1.05
N ALA A 41 -3.34 -7.72 -1.54
CA ALA A 41 -3.38 -7.07 -2.84
C ALA A 41 -2.40 -5.88 -2.93
N LEU A 42 -2.37 -5.03 -1.90
CA LEU A 42 -1.43 -3.90 -1.82
C LEU A 42 0.02 -4.39 -1.76
N GLY A 43 0.32 -5.39 -0.92
CA GLY A 43 1.65 -5.99 -0.84
C GLY A 43 2.12 -6.56 -2.17
N ALA A 44 1.22 -7.24 -2.89
CA ALA A 44 1.44 -7.76 -4.24
C ALA A 44 1.72 -6.64 -5.26
N LEU A 45 0.91 -5.58 -5.30
CA LEU A 45 1.11 -4.43 -6.19
C LEU A 45 2.45 -3.73 -5.93
N GLY A 46 2.84 -3.59 -4.66
CA GLY A 46 4.14 -3.04 -4.27
C GLY A 46 5.30 -3.95 -4.67
N HIS A 47 5.16 -5.26 -4.53
CA HIS A 47 6.18 -6.24 -4.94
C HIS A 47 6.38 -6.27 -6.46
N LEU A 48 5.30 -6.14 -7.24
CA LEU A 48 5.35 -6.03 -8.70
C LEU A 48 5.83 -4.66 -9.19
N HIS A 49 6.16 -3.73 -8.29
CA HIS A 49 6.52 -2.35 -8.60
C HIS A 49 5.52 -1.65 -9.55
N SER A 50 4.21 -1.89 -9.35
CA SER A 50 3.16 -1.39 -10.23
C SER A 50 2.89 0.12 -10.04
N SER A 51 3.68 0.97 -10.71
CA SER A 51 3.52 2.42 -10.67
C SER A 51 2.17 2.90 -11.23
N GLN A 52 1.60 2.17 -12.21
CA GLN A 52 0.26 2.43 -12.75
C GLN A 52 -0.84 2.32 -11.69
N SER A 53 -0.62 1.52 -10.63
CA SER A 53 -1.57 1.32 -9.55
C SER A 53 -1.47 2.38 -8.44
N SER A 54 -0.61 3.39 -8.60
CA SER A 54 -0.36 4.46 -7.61
C SER A 54 -1.64 5.09 -7.05
N THR A 55 -2.60 5.42 -7.92
CA THR A 55 -3.88 6.01 -7.50
C THR A 55 -4.72 5.01 -6.67
N LYS A 56 -4.72 3.73 -7.04
CA LYS A 56 -5.47 2.69 -6.32
C LYS A 56 -4.86 2.42 -4.95
N ILE A 57 -3.54 2.36 -4.87
CA ILE A 57 -2.80 2.20 -3.61
C ILE A 57 -3.06 3.40 -2.69
N ARG A 58 -2.98 4.62 -3.22
CA ARG A 58 -3.20 5.85 -2.44
C ARG A 58 -4.59 5.94 -1.83
N ASN A 59 -5.62 5.44 -2.53
CA ASN A 59 -6.99 5.40 -1.98
C ASN A 59 -7.12 4.54 -0.71
N CYS A 60 -6.19 3.63 -0.46
CA CYS A 60 -6.17 2.78 0.74
C CYS A 60 -5.46 3.43 1.94
N PHE A 61 -4.95 4.66 1.80
CA PHE A 61 -4.34 5.41 2.92
C PHE A 61 -5.32 5.76 4.03
N THR A 62 -6.60 5.84 3.69
CA THR A 62 -7.72 6.10 4.61
C THR A 62 -8.60 4.88 4.81
N ASP A 63 -8.05 3.67 4.62
CA ASP A 63 -8.76 2.43 4.92
C ASP A 63 -9.14 2.36 6.41
N GLU A 64 -10.29 1.78 6.72
CA GLU A 64 -10.77 1.65 8.11
C GLU A 64 -9.86 0.75 8.96
N VAL A 65 -9.11 -0.17 8.34
CA VAL A 65 -8.21 -1.09 9.03
C VAL A 65 -6.77 -0.59 8.95
N LEU A 66 -6.15 -0.44 10.12
CA LEU A 66 -4.80 0.10 10.25
C LEU A 66 -3.74 -0.68 9.47
N GLU A 67 -3.84 -2.01 9.46
CA GLU A 67 -2.92 -2.89 8.71
C GLU A 67 -3.01 -2.70 7.18
N VAL A 68 -4.19 -2.33 6.67
CA VAL A 68 -4.37 -2.02 5.24
C VAL A 68 -3.70 -0.68 4.93
N ARG A 69 -3.82 0.32 5.81
CA ARG A 69 -3.14 1.62 5.67
C ARG A 69 -1.61 1.47 5.64
N LYS A 70 -1.04 0.65 6.54
CA LYS A 70 0.40 0.32 6.54
C LYS A 70 0.82 -0.34 5.23
N SER A 71 0.08 -1.37 4.81
CA SER A 71 0.34 -2.09 3.54
C SER A 71 0.29 -1.13 2.33
N ALA A 72 -0.65 -0.18 2.33
CA ALA A 72 -0.78 0.81 1.26
C ALA A 72 0.44 1.72 1.19
N LEU A 73 0.89 2.28 2.32
CA LEU A 73 2.06 3.16 2.36
C LEU A 73 3.34 2.41 1.96
N GLU A 74 3.55 1.20 2.48
CA GLU A 74 4.69 0.38 2.08
C GLU A 74 4.71 0.09 0.59
N ALA A 75 3.57 -0.31 0.02
CA ALA A 75 3.44 -0.54 -1.42
C ALA A 75 3.71 0.75 -2.21
N PHE A 76 3.19 1.88 -1.73
CA PHE A 76 3.38 3.18 -2.36
C PHE A 76 4.86 3.59 -2.37
N PHE A 77 5.59 3.38 -1.28
CA PHE A 77 7.03 3.67 -1.24
C PHE A 77 7.85 2.70 -2.10
N LYS A 78 7.45 1.42 -2.21
CA LYS A 78 8.09 0.46 -3.14
C LYS A 78 7.95 0.88 -4.60
N ILE A 79 6.89 1.60 -4.97
CA ILE A 79 6.70 2.16 -6.32
C ILE A 79 7.25 3.59 -6.46
N ASN A 80 8.08 4.05 -5.51
CA ASN A 80 8.64 5.41 -5.44
C ASN A 80 7.58 6.52 -5.35
N GLY A 81 6.42 6.21 -4.77
CA GLY A 81 5.38 7.19 -4.49
C GLY A 81 5.77 8.11 -3.33
N GLU A 82 5.40 9.38 -3.43
CA GLU A 82 5.70 10.40 -2.44
C GLU A 82 4.45 10.89 -1.69
N ILE A 83 4.61 11.15 -0.40
CA ILE A 83 3.58 11.76 0.44
C ILE A 83 3.94 13.21 0.71
N PHE A 84 2.97 14.11 0.59
CA PHE A 84 3.20 15.52 0.85
C PHE A 84 3.13 15.82 2.35
N SER A 85 3.86 16.83 2.80
CA SER A 85 3.80 17.29 4.20
C SER A 85 2.40 17.70 4.62
N SER A 86 1.59 18.23 3.69
CA SER A 86 0.19 18.58 3.89
C SER A 86 -0.71 17.38 4.22
N GLU A 87 -0.32 16.16 3.83
CA GLU A 87 -1.10 14.94 4.04
C GLU A 87 -0.78 14.25 5.35
N VAL A 88 0.39 14.51 5.93
CA VAL A 88 0.88 13.82 7.14
C VAL A 88 -0.17 13.88 8.26
N LYS A 89 -0.78 15.05 8.48
CA LYS A 89 -1.80 15.21 9.52
C LYS A 89 -2.94 14.21 9.38
N GLU A 90 -3.47 14.07 8.16
CA GLU A 90 -4.58 13.13 7.89
C GLU A 90 -4.10 11.68 7.97
N LEU A 91 -2.94 11.37 7.39
CA LEU A 91 -2.39 10.02 7.39
C LEU A 91 -2.02 9.51 8.79
N THR A 92 -1.72 10.40 9.73
CA THR A 92 -1.42 10.05 11.13
C THR A 92 -2.65 10.06 12.04
N LYS A 93 -3.84 10.36 11.52
CA LYS A 93 -5.06 10.33 12.32
C LYS A 93 -5.36 8.89 12.75
N ASP A 94 -5.59 8.71 14.06
CA ASP A 94 -5.88 7.41 14.68
C ASP A 94 -4.84 6.32 14.29
N ALA A 95 -3.60 6.74 14.04
CA ALA A 95 -2.49 5.87 13.65
C ALA A 95 -1.74 5.37 14.90
N ASP A 96 -1.16 4.17 14.80
CA ASP A 96 -0.21 3.68 15.80
C ASP A 96 1.21 4.20 15.54
N ASP A 97 2.10 3.92 16.48
CA ASP A 97 3.50 4.36 16.42
C ASP A 97 4.23 3.83 15.18
N GLU A 98 3.88 2.63 14.71
CA GLU A 98 4.46 2.02 13.51
C GLU A 98 4.07 2.78 12.24
N LEU A 99 2.77 3.05 12.07
CA LEU A 99 2.28 3.83 10.93
C LEU A 99 2.85 5.25 10.94
N ILE A 100 2.90 5.89 12.11
CA ILE A 100 3.54 7.21 12.28
C ILE A 100 5.03 7.14 11.89
N TYR A 101 5.74 6.11 12.31
CA TYR A 101 7.15 5.91 11.96
C TYR A 101 7.33 5.76 10.45
N LEU A 102 6.53 4.94 9.77
CA LEU A 102 6.57 4.79 8.30
C LEU A 102 6.39 6.14 7.60
N ILE A 103 5.32 6.86 7.93
CA ILE A 103 5.01 8.18 7.33
C ILE A 103 6.19 9.14 7.52
N ARG A 104 6.74 9.24 8.74
CA ARG A 104 7.86 10.15 9.03
C ARG A 104 9.15 9.74 8.35
N LYS A 105 9.46 8.45 8.30
CA LYS A 105 10.68 7.91 7.67
C LYS A 105 10.74 8.31 6.21
N PHE A 106 9.63 8.16 5.49
CA PHE A 106 9.58 8.43 4.06
C PHE A 106 9.23 9.88 3.71
N SER A 107 8.58 10.63 4.61
CA SER A 107 8.43 12.10 4.50
C SER A 107 9.75 12.86 4.66
N LYS A 108 10.69 12.37 5.48
CA LYS A 108 11.97 13.06 5.73
C LYS A 108 12.96 12.99 4.57
N ASN A 109 12.79 12.06 3.63
CA ASN A 109 13.58 11.99 2.41
C ASN A 109 13.31 13.14 1.43
N ILE A 110 12.33 14.02 1.72
CA ILE A 110 11.94 15.17 0.90
C ILE A 110 12.71 16.46 1.29
N ASN A 111 13.37 16.48 2.47
CA ASN A 111 14.11 17.64 2.98
C ASN A 111 15.63 17.39 3.17
N GLY A 112 16.21 16.39 2.49
CA GLY A 112 17.67 16.30 2.36
C GLY A 112 18.21 17.54 1.62
N PRO A 113 19.43 18.03 1.89
CA PRO A 113 19.96 19.28 1.33
C PRO A 113 20.37 19.10 -0.15
N GLY A 114 19.40 18.79 -1.01
CA GLY A 114 19.55 18.64 -2.46
C GLY A 114 18.98 19.85 -3.16
N GLY A 115 19.63 21.00 -2.97
CA GLY A 115 19.24 22.29 -3.54
C GLY A 115 20.33 23.32 -3.31
N ILE A 116 21.53 23.04 -3.80
CA ILE A 116 22.57 24.03 -4.08
C ILE A 116 23.00 23.90 -5.53
#